data_AF-A0A9E2DDF5-F1
#
_entry.id   AF-A0A9E2DDF5-F1
#
_cell.length_a   1.000
_cell.length_b   1.000
_cell.length_c   1.000
_cell.angle_alpha   90.00
_cell.angle_beta   90.00
_cell.angle_gamma   90.00
#
_symmetry.space_group_name_H-M   'P 1'
#
loop_
_entity.id
_entity.type
_entity.pdbx_description
1 polymer ?
#
loop_
_entity_poly.entity_id
_entity_poly.type
_entity_poly.pdbx_seq_one_letter_code
_entity_poly.pdbx_strand_id
1 'polypeptide(L)'
;MKGCFARRQALKRRKALWQARCLGLPKVVNKLFKGSLIVPKFSDVNESDNLKVDLKDTDRPLAETLNPNFRYALFSPIAKGGKSLIQSCSDLYLSRRICYKSLRREFAEDPVEQKRLLREARVTAILQHPNIVPTYDLGRDTRGHYYFTMKLVHGYTLREVLDYRERYDLTQLVDVIEQVAQALSYAHTKGVIHRDVKPENILVGPFGEVVLLDWGLAKVWDTPEPSASPDAPEPEAEALPLTMTRHGKVQ
;
A
#
# COMPACT_ATOMS: atom_id res chain seq x y z
N MET A 1 22.90 -3.14 20.11
CA MET A 1 22.87 -4.04 18.93
C MET A 1 22.28 -5.43 19.18
N LYS A 2 22.33 -6.01 20.40
CA LYS A 2 21.80 -7.37 20.69
C LYS A 2 20.26 -7.51 20.58
N GLY A 3 19.50 -6.46 20.88
CA GLY A 3 18.02 -6.50 20.83
C GLY A 3 17.41 -6.60 19.42
N CYS A 4 18.08 -6.05 18.40
CA CYS A 4 17.60 -6.09 17.01
C CYS A 4 17.76 -7.49 16.37
N PHE A 5 18.80 -8.22 16.78
CA PHE A 5 19.05 -9.58 16.31
C PHE A 5 18.06 -10.59 16.91
N ALA A 6 17.74 -10.46 18.19
CA ALA A 6 16.74 -11.28 18.87
C ALA A 6 15.32 -11.09 18.29
N ARG A 7 14.92 -9.83 17.99
CA ARG A 7 13.66 -9.55 17.30
C ARG A 7 13.61 -10.17 15.89
N ARG A 8 14.70 -10.10 15.12
CA ARG A 8 14.78 -10.74 13.78
C ARG A 8 14.69 -12.27 13.85
N GLN A 9 15.29 -12.90 14.86
CA GLN A 9 15.20 -14.36 15.04
C GLN A 9 13.80 -14.81 15.50
N ALA A 10 13.15 -14.04 16.39
CA ALA A 10 11.77 -14.29 16.80
C ALA A 10 10.79 -14.16 15.63
N LEU A 11 10.97 -13.14 14.77
CA LEU A 11 10.17 -12.94 13.56
C LEU A 11 10.35 -14.11 12.56
N LYS A 12 11.58 -14.60 12.37
CA LYS A 12 11.86 -15.79 11.54
C LYS A 12 11.18 -17.05 12.06
N ARG A 13 11.22 -17.29 13.37
CA ARG A 13 10.56 -18.45 14.00
C ARG A 13 9.03 -18.38 13.91
N ARG A 14 8.44 -17.19 14.13
CA ARG A 14 7.00 -16.96 13.94
C ARG A 14 6.58 -17.15 12.47
N LYS A 15 7.38 -16.69 11.52
CA LYS A 15 7.15 -16.85 10.07
C LYS A 15 7.15 -18.33 9.62
N ALA A 16 8.03 -19.15 10.18
CA ALA A 16 8.07 -20.59 9.90
C ALA A 16 6.84 -21.35 10.47
N LEU A 17 6.43 -21.01 11.70
CA LEU A 17 5.21 -21.55 12.31
C LEU A 17 3.94 -21.14 11.56
N TRP A 18 3.94 -19.93 10.99
CA TRP A 18 2.87 -19.38 10.18
C TRP A 18 2.71 -20.14 8.84
N GLN A 19 3.82 -20.41 8.13
CA GLN A 19 3.83 -21.20 6.89
C GLN A 19 3.27 -22.62 7.11
N ALA A 20 3.68 -23.30 8.18
CA ALA A 20 3.23 -24.66 8.49
C ALA A 20 1.72 -24.74 8.76
N ARG A 21 1.12 -23.67 9.27
CA ARG A 21 -0.30 -23.62 9.66
C ARG A 21 -1.22 -23.21 8.49
N CYS A 22 -0.72 -22.44 7.54
CA CYS A 22 -1.45 -22.05 6.32
C CYS A 22 -1.47 -23.17 5.24
N LEU A 23 -0.44 -24.02 5.18
CA LEU A 23 -0.37 -25.14 4.23
C LEU A 23 -1.33 -26.30 4.55
N GLY A 24 -2.04 -26.26 5.69
CA GLY A 24 -2.98 -27.30 6.15
C GLY A 24 -4.47 -27.03 5.86
N LEU A 25 -4.83 -26.24 4.84
CA LEU A 25 -6.24 -25.87 4.59
C LEU A 25 -6.96 -26.84 3.63
N PRO A 26 -8.11 -27.45 4.02
CA PRO A 26 -8.91 -28.31 3.14
C PRO A 26 -9.64 -27.54 2.03
N LYS A 27 -9.84 -28.20 0.88
CA LYS A 27 -10.33 -27.73 -0.44
C LYS A 27 -11.76 -27.14 -0.54
N VAL A 28 -12.38 -26.60 0.53
CA VAL A 28 -13.85 -26.33 0.54
C VAL A 28 -14.24 -24.87 0.21
N VAL A 29 -13.31 -23.98 -0.17
CA VAL A 29 -13.59 -22.54 -0.33
C VAL A 29 -13.90 -22.13 -1.77
N ASN A 30 -14.88 -22.78 -2.44
CA ASN A 30 -15.17 -22.50 -3.86
C ASN A 30 -16.58 -21.96 -4.18
N LYS A 31 -17.33 -21.47 -3.21
CA LYS A 31 -18.64 -20.88 -3.49
C LYS A 31 -18.90 -19.64 -2.64
N LEU A 32 -19.36 -18.57 -3.30
CA LEU A 32 -19.93 -17.31 -2.77
C LEU A 32 -18.96 -16.18 -2.37
N PHE A 33 -18.34 -15.49 -3.34
CA PHE A 33 -17.92 -14.10 -3.14
C PHE A 33 -18.22 -13.26 -4.39
N LYS A 34 -19.17 -12.32 -4.27
CA LYS A 34 -19.37 -11.20 -5.18
C LYS A 34 -19.27 -9.92 -4.36
N GLY A 35 -18.29 -9.08 -4.67
CA GLY A 35 -18.25 -7.68 -4.24
C GLY A 35 -17.45 -7.38 -2.96
N SER A 36 -16.13 -7.34 -3.07
CA SER A 36 -15.30 -6.18 -2.68
C SER A 36 -13.88 -6.39 -3.20
N LEU A 37 -13.19 -5.30 -3.48
CA LEU A 37 -12.01 -5.21 -4.33
C LEU A 37 -10.73 -5.72 -3.65
N ILE A 38 -9.76 -6.09 -4.52
CA ILE A 38 -8.37 -6.47 -4.23
C ILE A 38 -8.35 -7.83 -3.52
N VAL A 39 -8.32 -8.99 -4.17
CA VAL A 39 -7.12 -9.73 -4.62
C VAL A 39 -7.62 -10.98 -5.40
N PRO A 40 -6.88 -11.56 -6.37
CA PRO A 40 -7.07 -12.97 -6.71
C PRO A 40 -6.97 -13.84 -5.44
N LYS A 41 -7.93 -14.74 -5.22
CA LYS A 41 -7.90 -15.61 -4.04
C LYS A 41 -6.65 -16.48 -4.06
N PHE A 42 -6.18 -16.95 -2.90
CA PHE A 42 -5.07 -17.92 -2.85
C PHE A 42 -5.33 -19.19 -3.70
N SER A 43 -6.60 -19.53 -3.95
CA SER A 43 -7.01 -20.61 -4.85
C SER A 43 -6.93 -20.27 -6.34
N ASP A 44 -6.89 -18.98 -6.69
CA ASP A 44 -6.79 -18.48 -8.08
C ASP A 44 -5.34 -18.21 -8.49
N VAL A 45 -4.39 -18.51 -7.61
CA VAL A 45 -2.96 -18.51 -7.92
C VAL A 45 -2.77 -19.63 -8.92
N ASN A 46 -2.67 -19.28 -10.21
CA ASN A 46 -2.15 -20.22 -11.20
C ASN A 46 -0.82 -20.73 -10.66
N GLU A 47 -0.59 -22.03 -10.74
CA GLU A 47 0.65 -22.70 -10.33
C GLU A 47 1.90 -22.05 -10.97
N SER A 48 1.72 -21.25 -12.02
CA SER A 48 2.71 -20.39 -12.68
C SER A 48 3.18 -19.15 -11.89
N ASP A 49 2.44 -18.68 -10.88
CA ASP A 49 2.87 -17.55 -10.02
C ASP A 49 3.77 -18.02 -8.86
N ASN A 50 4.00 -19.34 -8.71
CA ASN A 50 5.16 -19.87 -8.01
C ASN A 50 6.43 -19.56 -8.83
N LEU A 51 6.88 -18.32 -8.73
CA LEU A 51 8.09 -17.77 -9.34
C LEU A 51 9.33 -18.53 -8.82
N LYS A 52 9.60 -19.71 -9.36
CA LYS A 52 10.98 -20.16 -9.47
C LYS A 52 11.67 -19.17 -10.40
N VAL A 53 12.71 -18.53 -9.91
CA VAL A 53 13.56 -17.69 -10.75
C VAL A 53 14.18 -18.60 -11.80
N ASP A 54 13.81 -18.40 -13.06
CA ASP A 54 14.28 -19.18 -14.19
C ASP A 54 15.44 -18.43 -14.88
N LEU A 55 16.45 -19.17 -15.33
CA LEU A 55 17.58 -18.61 -16.09
C LEU A 55 17.09 -17.91 -17.36
N LYS A 56 16.04 -18.44 -18.01
CA LYS A 56 15.47 -17.84 -19.22
C LYS A 56 14.89 -16.44 -18.99
N ASP A 57 14.49 -16.11 -17.76
CA ASP A 57 13.88 -14.82 -17.43
C ASP A 57 14.91 -13.80 -16.96
N THR A 58 16.08 -14.25 -16.49
CA THR A 58 17.16 -13.43 -15.95
C THR A 58 18.25 -13.11 -16.97
N ASP A 59 18.63 -14.08 -17.82
CA ASP A 59 19.70 -13.92 -18.82
C ASP A 59 19.16 -13.53 -20.20
N ARG A 60 17.83 -13.35 -20.34
CA ARG A 60 17.24 -12.89 -21.60
C ARG A 60 17.81 -11.52 -21.97
N PRO A 61 18.33 -11.35 -23.19
CA PRO A 61 18.82 -10.05 -23.63
C PRO A 61 17.66 -9.06 -23.69
N LEU A 62 17.90 -7.87 -23.14
CA LEU A 62 16.99 -6.74 -23.27
C LEU A 62 17.00 -6.25 -24.72
N ALA A 63 15.84 -5.82 -25.23
CA ALA A 63 15.75 -5.28 -26.59
C ALA A 63 16.65 -4.04 -26.75
N GLU A 64 17.32 -3.91 -27.90
CA GLU A 64 18.22 -2.78 -28.20
C GLU A 64 17.51 -1.43 -28.12
N THR A 65 16.22 -1.40 -28.47
CA THR A 65 15.37 -0.23 -28.35
C THR A 65 14.19 -0.53 -27.42
N LEU A 66 14.06 0.28 -26.37
CA LEU A 66 12.97 0.18 -25.42
C LEU A 66 11.86 1.16 -25.79
N ASN A 67 10.67 0.62 -26.07
CA ASN A 67 9.47 1.41 -26.23
C ASN A 67 8.56 1.27 -24.99
N PRO A 68 8.44 2.32 -24.15
CA PRO A 68 7.63 2.28 -22.92
C PRO A 68 6.17 1.85 -23.15
N ASN A 69 5.61 2.12 -24.34
CA ASN A 69 4.22 1.76 -24.67
C ASN A 69 3.99 0.24 -24.75
N PHE A 70 5.06 -0.54 -24.96
CA PHE A 70 5.00 -2.01 -25.04
C PHE A 70 5.61 -2.69 -23.83
N ARG A 71 5.94 -1.95 -22.76
CA ARG A 71 6.53 -2.52 -21.55
C ARG A 71 5.59 -3.49 -20.82
N TYR A 72 4.30 -3.17 -20.78
CA TYR A 72 3.31 -3.92 -19.99
C TYR A 72 2.38 -4.73 -20.89
N ALA A 73 2.20 -6.02 -20.59
CA ALA A 73 1.36 -6.94 -21.36
C ALA A 73 0.59 -7.92 -20.45
N LEU A 74 -0.27 -8.76 -21.05
CA LEU A 74 -1.01 -9.83 -20.34
C LEU A 74 -1.87 -9.32 -19.17
N PHE A 75 -2.68 -8.30 -19.45
CA PHE A 75 -3.54 -7.67 -18.46
C PHE A 75 -4.68 -8.59 -18.03
N SER A 76 -4.87 -8.75 -16.72
CA SER A 76 -6.03 -9.43 -16.13
C SER A 76 -6.62 -8.57 -15.01
N PRO A 77 -7.94 -8.27 -15.02
CA PRO A 77 -8.55 -7.43 -14.00
C PRO A 77 -8.51 -8.11 -12.63
N ILE A 78 -7.97 -7.41 -11.63
CA ILE A 78 -7.99 -7.87 -10.23
C ILE A 78 -9.27 -7.37 -9.56
N ALA A 79 -9.61 -6.11 -9.81
CA ALA A 79 -10.63 -5.43 -9.04
C ALA A 79 -11.35 -4.38 -9.90
N LYS A 80 -12.67 -4.38 -9.85
CA LYS A 80 -13.54 -3.41 -10.53
C LYS A 80 -14.50 -2.80 -9.50
N GLY A 81 -14.21 -1.59 -9.06
CA GLY A 81 -15.08 -0.80 -8.18
C GLY A 81 -14.39 0.46 -7.68
N GLY A 82 -15.19 1.44 -7.30
CA GLY A 82 -14.74 2.83 -7.17
C GLY A 82 -14.42 3.46 -8.54
N LYS A 83 -13.45 4.38 -8.54
CA LYS A 83 -13.07 5.21 -9.70
C LYS A 83 -11.86 4.68 -10.47
N SER A 84 -11.11 3.77 -9.86
CA SER A 84 -9.92 3.17 -10.46
C SER A 84 -10.21 1.79 -11.07
N LEU A 85 -9.43 1.43 -12.07
CA LEU A 85 -9.31 0.09 -12.63
C LEU A 85 -7.97 -0.50 -12.16
N ILE A 86 -8.03 -1.66 -11.51
CA ILE A 86 -6.84 -2.35 -11.00
C ILE A 86 -6.68 -3.67 -11.77
N GLN A 87 -5.52 -3.85 -12.40
CA GLN A 87 -5.21 -5.00 -13.23
C GLN A 87 -3.86 -5.58 -12.82
N SER A 88 -3.72 -6.89 -12.90
CA SER A 88 -2.40 -7.53 -12.94
C SER A 88 -1.88 -7.47 -14.37
N CYS A 89 -0.59 -7.25 -14.55
CA CYS A 89 0.05 -7.38 -15.86
C CYS A 89 1.51 -7.83 -15.69
N SER A 90 2.12 -8.22 -16.81
CA SER A 90 3.52 -8.60 -16.88
C SER A 90 4.35 -7.41 -17.33
N ASP A 91 5.35 -7.04 -16.53
CA ASP A 91 6.43 -6.12 -16.90
C ASP A 91 7.45 -6.90 -17.73
N LEU A 92 7.45 -6.68 -19.05
CA LEU A 92 8.28 -7.42 -19.99
C LEU A 92 9.76 -7.06 -19.91
N TYR A 93 10.11 -5.92 -19.29
CA TYR A 93 11.50 -5.50 -19.13
C TYR A 93 12.15 -6.17 -17.91
N LEU A 94 11.36 -6.38 -16.85
CA LEU A 94 11.83 -6.94 -15.59
C LEU A 94 11.35 -8.38 -15.35
N SER A 95 10.71 -9.00 -16.35
CA SER A 95 10.20 -10.37 -16.32
C SER A 95 9.42 -10.69 -15.03
N ARG A 96 8.50 -9.80 -14.62
CA ARG A 96 7.74 -9.95 -13.37
C ARG A 96 6.28 -9.55 -13.51
N ARG A 97 5.43 -10.12 -12.65
CA ARG A 97 4.02 -9.72 -12.51
C ARG A 97 3.90 -8.52 -11.55
N ILE A 98 3.15 -7.51 -11.96
CA ILE A 98 2.92 -6.29 -11.19
C ILE A 98 1.43 -5.93 -11.17
N CYS A 99 1.08 -5.00 -10.27
CA CYS A 99 -0.23 -4.39 -10.22
C CYS A 99 -0.19 -3.06 -10.98
N TYR A 100 -1.11 -2.88 -11.93
CA TYR A 100 -1.29 -1.71 -12.76
C TYR A 100 -2.60 -1.03 -12.38
N LYS A 101 -2.51 0.22 -11.91
CA LYS A 101 -3.67 1.02 -11.49
C LYS A 101 -3.83 2.22 -12.41
N SER A 102 -5.03 2.35 -12.97
CA SER A 102 -5.45 3.47 -13.81
C SER A 102 -6.85 3.93 -13.43
N LEU A 103 -7.35 5.00 -14.02
CA LEU A 103 -8.74 5.41 -13.87
C LEU A 103 -9.65 4.61 -14.82
N ARG A 104 -10.90 4.40 -14.42
CA ARG A 104 -11.91 3.89 -15.35
C ARG A 104 -12.14 4.91 -16.46
N ARG A 105 -12.52 4.42 -17.65
CA ARG A 105 -12.71 5.25 -18.84
C ARG A 105 -13.62 6.47 -18.60
N GLU A 106 -14.65 6.32 -17.78
CA GLU A 106 -15.58 7.40 -17.42
C GLU A 106 -14.99 8.50 -16.52
N PHE A 107 -13.89 8.22 -15.80
CA PHE A 107 -13.19 9.18 -14.93
C PHE A 107 -11.81 9.56 -15.47
N ALA A 108 -11.39 9.00 -16.62
CA ALA A 108 -10.03 9.16 -17.13
C ALA A 108 -9.69 10.61 -17.48
N GLU A 109 -10.68 11.41 -17.88
CA GLU A 109 -10.54 12.84 -18.21
C GLU A 109 -10.92 13.77 -17.06
N ASP A 110 -11.35 13.25 -15.90
CA ASP A 110 -11.72 14.07 -14.75
C ASP A 110 -10.46 14.66 -14.07
N PRO A 111 -10.25 15.98 -14.08
CA PRO A 111 -9.05 16.59 -13.51
C PRO A 111 -8.89 16.34 -12.01
N VAL A 112 -9.98 16.20 -11.28
CA VAL A 112 -9.97 15.94 -9.84
C VAL A 112 -9.47 14.52 -9.57
N GLU A 113 -9.95 13.54 -10.33
CA GLU A 113 -9.54 12.14 -10.17
C GLU A 113 -8.14 11.87 -10.70
N GLN A 114 -7.74 12.53 -11.79
CA GLN A 114 -6.35 12.51 -12.26
C GLN A 114 -5.40 13.04 -11.17
N LYS A 115 -5.75 14.16 -10.51
CA LYS A 115 -4.96 14.72 -9.42
C LYS A 115 -4.88 13.78 -8.21
N ARG A 116 -5.96 13.06 -7.88
CA ARG A 116 -5.98 12.06 -6.81
C ARG A 116 -5.10 10.86 -7.14
N LEU A 117 -5.19 10.32 -8.35
CA LEU A 117 -4.35 9.21 -8.81
C LEU A 117 -2.86 9.59 -8.76
N LEU A 118 -2.50 10.77 -9.28
CA LEU A 118 -1.12 11.28 -9.23
C LEU A 118 -0.62 11.47 -7.80
N ARG A 119 -1.46 12.01 -6.91
CA ARG A 119 -1.12 12.17 -5.49
C ARG A 119 -0.86 10.81 -4.86
N GLU A 120 -1.74 9.84 -5.09
CA GLU A 120 -1.59 8.48 -4.57
C GLU A 120 -0.26 7.87 -5.02
N ALA A 121 0.02 7.91 -6.32
CA ALA A 121 1.24 7.35 -6.88
C ALA A 121 2.50 7.96 -6.25
N ARG A 122 2.53 9.29 -6.12
CA ARG A 122 3.68 10.04 -5.56
C ARG A 122 3.85 9.81 -4.06
N VAL A 123 2.77 9.91 -3.29
CA VAL A 123 2.82 9.67 -1.84
C VAL A 123 3.33 8.26 -1.56
N THR A 124 2.77 7.27 -2.25
CA THR A 124 3.16 5.86 -2.11
C THR A 124 4.61 5.63 -2.55
N ALA A 125 5.10 6.30 -3.60
CA ALA A 125 6.48 6.19 -4.04
C ALA A 125 7.49 6.80 -3.04
N ILE A 126 7.11 7.90 -2.37
CA ILE A 126 7.94 8.57 -1.35
C ILE A 126 8.01 7.73 -0.07
N LEU A 127 6.91 7.11 0.33
CA LEU A 127 6.79 6.35 1.56
C LEU A 127 7.42 4.95 1.44
N GLN A 128 8.73 4.87 1.62
CA GLN A 128 9.46 3.60 1.64
C GLN A 128 9.38 2.90 3.01
N HIS A 129 8.41 1.99 3.18
CA HIS A 129 8.22 1.20 4.39
C HIS A 129 7.78 -0.23 4.05
N PRO A 130 8.22 -1.28 4.78
CA PRO A 130 7.85 -2.67 4.48
C PRO A 130 6.33 -2.93 4.49
N ASN A 131 5.58 -2.18 5.29
CA ASN A 131 4.12 -2.28 5.40
C ASN A 131 3.36 -1.27 4.53
N ILE A 132 4.02 -0.65 3.55
CA ILE A 132 3.42 0.22 2.53
C ILE A 132 3.77 -0.37 1.17
N VAL A 133 2.79 -0.45 0.26
CA VAL A 133 3.02 -1.03 -1.07
C VAL A 133 4.02 -0.16 -1.85
N PRO A 134 5.12 -0.71 -2.40
CA PRO A 134 6.04 0.10 -3.19
C PRO A 134 5.46 0.37 -4.58
N THR A 135 5.48 1.64 -4.99
CA THR A 135 5.26 2.07 -6.38
C THR A 135 6.53 1.83 -7.20
N TYR A 136 6.38 1.30 -8.40
CA TYR A 136 7.48 1.01 -9.33
C TYR A 136 7.62 2.02 -10.46
N ASP A 137 6.50 2.50 -11.00
CA ASP A 137 6.50 3.42 -12.14
C ASP A 137 5.24 4.28 -12.16
N LEU A 138 5.33 5.47 -12.76
CA LEU A 138 4.24 6.40 -13.01
C LEU A 138 4.37 6.91 -14.45
N GLY A 139 3.34 6.68 -15.26
CA GLY A 139 3.39 7.01 -16.68
C GLY A 139 2.06 7.42 -17.27
N ARG A 140 2.05 7.55 -18.60
CA ARG A 140 0.86 7.74 -19.42
C ARG A 140 0.78 6.63 -20.45
N ASP A 141 -0.43 6.11 -20.66
CA ASP A 141 -0.67 5.12 -21.70
C ASP A 141 -0.69 5.75 -23.10
N THR A 142 -0.94 4.95 -24.13
CA THR A 142 -1.01 5.40 -25.53
C THR A 142 -2.15 6.39 -25.80
N ARG A 143 -3.11 6.53 -24.88
CA ARG A 143 -4.22 7.49 -24.93
C ARG A 143 -3.93 8.75 -24.09
N GLY A 144 -2.79 8.81 -23.42
CA GLY A 144 -2.40 9.92 -22.55
C GLY A 144 -2.95 9.82 -21.12
N HIS A 145 -3.62 8.73 -20.76
CA HIS A 145 -4.22 8.55 -19.44
C HIS A 145 -3.16 8.12 -18.42
N TYR A 146 -3.21 8.70 -17.23
CA TYR A 146 -2.27 8.36 -16.16
C TYR A 146 -2.47 6.93 -15.67
N TYR A 147 -1.35 6.26 -15.42
CA TYR A 147 -1.30 5.01 -14.69
C TYR A 147 -0.11 5.00 -13.75
N PHE A 148 -0.15 4.17 -12.72
CA PHE A 148 1.04 3.81 -11.98
C PHE A 148 1.07 2.31 -11.70
N THR A 149 2.27 1.78 -11.52
CA THR A 149 2.49 0.38 -11.23
C THR A 149 3.05 0.19 -9.83
N MET A 150 2.71 -0.92 -9.21
CA MET A 150 3.13 -1.23 -7.84
C MET A 150 3.30 -2.74 -7.66
N LYS A 151 3.85 -3.14 -6.50
CA LYS A 151 3.93 -4.56 -6.13
C LYS A 151 2.56 -5.22 -6.23
N LEU A 152 2.49 -6.34 -6.94
CA LEU A 152 1.35 -7.24 -6.85
C LEU A 152 1.45 -8.00 -5.51
N VAL A 153 0.59 -7.64 -4.56
CA VAL A 153 0.53 -8.28 -3.24
C VAL A 153 -0.54 -9.36 -3.28
N HIS A 154 -0.17 -10.57 -2.88
CA HIS A 154 -1.08 -11.71 -2.76
C HIS A 154 -1.51 -11.85 -1.31
N GLY A 155 -2.74 -12.33 -1.08
CA GLY A 155 -3.28 -12.47 0.27
C GLY A 155 -4.77 -12.19 0.33
N TYR A 156 -5.23 -11.93 1.54
CA TYR A 156 -6.61 -11.54 1.84
C TYR A 156 -6.62 -10.14 2.45
N THR A 157 -7.69 -9.40 2.24
CA THR A 157 -7.94 -8.18 3.00
C THR A 157 -8.18 -8.51 4.47
N LEU A 158 -7.88 -7.57 5.37
CA LEU A 158 -8.22 -7.74 6.78
C LEU A 158 -9.74 -7.87 6.96
N ARG A 159 -10.55 -7.27 6.08
CA ARG A 159 -12.01 -7.51 6.05
C ARG A 159 -12.32 -9.01 5.91
N GLU A 160 -11.79 -9.64 4.88
CA GLU A 160 -12.01 -11.08 4.64
C GLU A 160 -11.48 -11.93 5.80
N VAL A 161 -10.30 -11.59 6.32
CA VAL A 161 -9.72 -12.26 7.50
C VAL A 161 -10.67 -12.19 8.71
N LEU A 162 -11.27 -11.03 8.95
CA LEU A 162 -12.20 -10.83 10.06
C LEU A 162 -13.54 -11.53 9.84
N ASP A 163 -14.03 -11.61 8.60
CA ASP A 163 -15.25 -12.33 8.26
C ASP A 163 -15.10 -13.86 8.49
N TYR A 164 -13.87 -14.37 8.44
CA TYR A 164 -13.51 -15.77 8.71
C TYR A 164 -12.86 -16.00 10.09
N ARG A 165 -13.30 -15.21 11.08
CA ARG A 165 -12.71 -15.06 12.43
C ARG A 165 -12.31 -16.35 13.13
N GLU A 166 -13.03 -17.46 12.92
CA GLU A 166 -12.75 -18.77 13.53
C GLU A 166 -11.35 -19.33 13.22
N ARG A 167 -10.66 -18.78 12.20
CA ARG A 167 -9.33 -19.24 11.76
C ARG A 167 -8.16 -18.37 12.23
N TYR A 168 -8.43 -17.25 12.90
CA TYR A 168 -7.39 -16.30 13.30
C TYR A 168 -7.37 -16.09 14.82
N ASP A 169 -6.20 -16.34 15.41
CA ASP A 169 -5.97 -16.08 16.82
C ASP A 169 -5.85 -14.57 17.09
N LEU A 170 -6.26 -14.14 18.29
CA LEU A 170 -6.19 -12.73 18.72
C LEU A 170 -4.77 -12.17 18.56
N THR A 171 -3.76 -12.99 18.88
CA THR A 171 -2.34 -12.64 18.72
C THR A 171 -2.01 -12.25 17.28
N GLN A 172 -2.57 -12.95 16.29
CA GLN A 172 -2.31 -12.66 14.88
C GLN A 172 -2.96 -11.33 14.46
N LEU A 173 -4.15 -11.03 14.96
CA LEU A 173 -4.82 -9.76 14.69
C LEU A 173 -4.05 -8.60 15.31
N VAL A 174 -3.54 -8.76 16.53
CA VAL A 174 -2.69 -7.75 17.18
C VAL A 174 -1.40 -7.52 16.38
N ASP A 175 -0.74 -8.59 15.90
CA ASP A 175 0.46 -8.48 15.05
C ASP A 175 0.17 -7.72 13.73
N VAL A 176 -1.04 -7.84 13.17
CA VAL A 176 -1.47 -7.06 11.99
C VAL A 176 -1.63 -5.58 12.33
N ILE A 177 -2.34 -5.28 13.42
CA ILE A 177 -2.57 -3.90 13.85
C ILE A 177 -1.24 -3.20 14.21
N GLU A 178 -0.31 -3.90 14.87
CA GLU A 178 1.02 -3.36 15.18
C GLU A 178 1.76 -2.93 13.90
N GLN A 179 1.74 -3.77 12.86
CA GLN A 179 2.40 -3.46 11.58
C GLN A 179 1.74 -2.27 10.85
N VAL A 180 0.42 -2.17 10.88
CA VAL A 180 -0.30 -1.01 10.33
C VAL A 180 0.05 0.26 11.11
N ALA A 181 0.11 0.17 12.45
CA ALA A 181 0.51 1.31 13.29
C ALA A 181 1.95 1.76 13.01
N GLN A 182 2.87 0.84 12.75
CA GLN A 182 4.24 1.17 12.33
C GLN A 182 4.26 1.91 10.98
N ALA A 183 3.47 1.46 9.99
CA ALA A 183 3.35 2.14 8.70
C ALA A 183 2.81 3.58 8.84
N LEU A 184 1.76 3.76 9.66
CA LEU A 184 1.16 5.06 9.91
C LEU A 184 2.10 5.98 10.68
N SER A 185 2.77 5.46 11.72
CA SER A 185 3.80 6.21 12.46
C SER A 185 4.89 6.70 11.51
N TYR A 186 5.41 5.84 10.64
CA TYR A 186 6.39 6.22 9.62
C TYR A 186 5.84 7.32 8.70
N ALA A 187 4.63 7.17 8.15
CA ALA A 187 4.02 8.17 7.29
C ALA A 187 3.85 9.53 8.00
N HIS A 188 3.46 9.53 9.27
CA HIS A 188 3.34 10.74 10.08
C HIS A 188 4.68 11.45 10.26
N THR A 189 5.80 10.73 10.42
CA THR A 189 7.15 11.36 10.45
C THR A 189 7.52 12.04 9.13
N LYS A 190 6.83 11.72 8.03
CA LYS A 190 6.98 12.33 6.72
C LYS A 190 5.91 13.37 6.42
N GLY A 191 5.11 13.78 7.41
CA GLY A 191 4.04 14.77 7.25
C GLY A 191 2.84 14.25 6.45
N VAL A 192 2.70 12.93 6.28
CA VAL A 192 1.61 12.33 5.49
C VAL A 192 0.60 11.65 6.41
N ILE A 193 -0.67 12.03 6.31
CA ILE A 193 -1.78 11.36 7.00
C ILE A 193 -2.64 10.61 5.99
N HIS A 194 -2.88 9.33 6.25
CA HIS A 194 -3.60 8.43 5.32
C HIS A 194 -5.09 8.76 5.15
N ARG A 195 -5.81 9.00 6.25
CA ARG A 195 -7.25 9.36 6.31
C ARG A 195 -8.29 8.34 5.79
N ASP A 196 -7.88 7.12 5.44
CA ASP A 196 -8.81 6.07 4.97
C ASP A 196 -8.35 4.68 5.42
N VAL A 197 -8.03 4.57 6.72
CA VAL A 197 -7.61 3.30 7.31
C VAL A 197 -8.86 2.48 7.61
N LYS A 198 -9.02 1.38 6.89
CA LYS A 198 -10.13 0.44 7.03
C LYS A 198 -9.69 -0.99 6.69
N PRO A 199 -10.38 -2.04 7.16
CA PRO A 199 -9.97 -3.43 6.93
C PRO A 199 -9.81 -3.81 5.44
N GLU A 200 -10.55 -3.16 4.54
CA GLU A 200 -10.48 -3.38 3.09
C GLU A 200 -9.17 -2.86 2.48
N ASN A 201 -8.52 -1.89 3.13
CA ASN A 201 -7.27 -1.28 2.67
C ASN A 201 -6.03 -1.93 3.31
N ILE A 202 -6.20 -3.01 4.07
CA ILE A 202 -5.09 -3.73 4.71
C ILE A 202 -5.04 -5.12 4.09
N LEU A 203 -3.93 -5.46 3.44
CA LEU A 203 -3.68 -6.81 2.93
C LEU A 203 -2.81 -7.60 3.91
N VAL A 204 -3.16 -8.87 4.08
CA VAL A 204 -2.42 -9.87 4.85
C VAL A 204 -2.01 -10.99 3.91
N GLY A 205 -0.72 -11.11 3.65
CA GLY A 205 -0.18 -12.05 2.67
C GLY A 205 0.29 -13.39 3.25
N PRO A 206 0.55 -14.38 2.37
CA PRO A 206 0.88 -15.77 2.69
C PRO A 206 2.23 -16.00 3.37
N PHE A 207 2.92 -14.95 3.79
CA PHE A 207 4.21 -15.05 4.48
C PHE A 207 4.28 -14.09 5.67
N GLY A 208 3.12 -13.70 6.21
CA GLY A 208 3.00 -12.74 7.31
C GLY A 208 3.29 -11.29 6.92
N GLU A 209 3.32 -10.98 5.61
CA GLU A 209 3.42 -9.60 5.14
C GLU A 209 2.08 -8.87 5.37
N VAL A 210 2.14 -7.67 5.92
CA VAL A 210 0.98 -6.80 6.10
C VAL A 210 1.22 -5.53 5.32
N VAL A 211 0.31 -5.14 4.43
CA VAL A 211 0.50 -3.99 3.54
C VAL A 211 -0.71 -3.08 3.62
N LEU A 212 -0.47 -1.81 3.95
CA LEU A 212 -1.47 -0.75 3.91
C LEU A 212 -1.55 -0.14 2.51
N LEU A 213 -2.76 -0.08 1.96
CA LEU A 213 -3.09 0.37 0.61
C LEU A 213 -3.94 1.65 0.62
N ASP A 214 -4.10 2.23 -0.57
CA ASP A 214 -5.02 3.33 -0.88
C ASP A 214 -4.69 4.67 -0.20
N TRP A 215 -3.62 5.30 -0.67
CA TRP A 215 -3.19 6.63 -0.26
C TRP A 215 -3.90 7.76 -1.03
N GLY A 216 -4.98 7.46 -1.76
CA GLY A 216 -5.68 8.43 -2.62
C GLY A 216 -6.32 9.59 -1.85
N LEU A 217 -6.67 9.36 -0.59
CA LEU A 217 -7.18 10.37 0.33
C LEU A 217 -6.10 10.95 1.24
N ALA A 218 -4.82 10.65 1.02
CA ALA A 218 -3.76 11.16 1.89
C ALA A 218 -3.72 12.71 1.89
N LYS A 219 -3.44 13.28 3.05
CA LYS A 219 -3.14 14.70 3.23
C LYS A 219 -1.66 14.82 3.56
N VAL A 220 -0.96 15.60 2.76
CA VAL A 220 0.40 16.06 3.06
C VAL A 220 0.23 17.37 3.82
N TRP A 221 0.75 17.42 5.05
CA TRP A 221 0.86 18.66 5.78
C TRP A 221 2.17 19.32 5.34
N ASP A 222 2.09 20.58 4.92
CA ASP A 222 3.27 21.44 5.01
C ASP A 222 3.57 21.54 6.50
N THR A 223 4.69 20.95 6.89
CA THR A 223 5.29 21.34 8.15
C THR A 223 5.78 22.76 7.86
N PRO A 224 5.28 23.81 8.53
CA PRO A 224 5.97 25.08 8.45
C PRO A 224 7.42 24.78 8.82
N GLU A 225 8.36 25.19 7.95
CA GLU A 225 9.78 25.24 8.28
C GLU A 225 9.89 25.63 9.76
N PRO A 226 10.62 24.88 10.61
CA PRO A 226 10.87 25.34 11.96
C PRO A 226 11.54 26.70 11.81
N SER A 227 10.75 27.76 12.01
CA SER A 227 11.22 29.14 11.97
C SER A 227 12.45 29.19 12.87
N ALA A 228 13.54 29.69 12.29
CA ALA A 228 14.85 29.79 12.89
C ALA A 228 14.81 29.99 14.41
N SER A 229 15.56 29.14 15.13
CA SER A 229 16.16 29.32 16.46
C SER A 229 15.36 30.09 17.54
N PRO A 230 15.12 29.50 18.74
CA PRO A 230 14.57 30.22 19.89
C PRO A 230 15.54 31.22 20.57
N ASP A 231 16.63 31.61 19.93
CA ASP A 231 17.67 32.49 20.51
C ASP A 231 17.60 33.94 19.98
N ALA A 232 16.41 34.55 20.02
CA ALA A 232 16.29 36.01 19.96
C ALA A 232 16.09 36.53 21.39
N PRO A 233 16.88 37.52 21.86
CA PRO A 233 16.70 38.06 23.20
C PRO A 233 15.32 38.73 23.29
N GLU A 234 14.55 38.35 24.32
CA GLU A 234 13.28 38.98 24.66
C GLU A 234 13.50 40.50 24.88
N PRO A 235 12.73 41.39 24.23
CA PRO A 235 12.68 42.77 24.66
C PRO A 235 11.93 42.83 26.00
N GLU A 236 12.49 43.64 26.89
CA GLU A 236 12.14 43.79 28.30
C GLU A 236 10.64 44.00 28.55
N ALA A 237 10.21 43.45 29.68
CA ALA A 237 8.85 43.47 30.17
C ALA A 237 8.34 44.90 30.47
N GLU A 238 7.30 45.32 29.74
CA GLU A 238 6.35 46.31 30.25
C GLU A 238 5.13 45.58 30.81
N ALA A 239 5.02 45.63 32.14
CA ALA A 239 3.87 45.16 32.89
C ALA A 239 2.64 46.04 32.61
N LEU A 240 1.45 45.40 32.57
CA LEU A 240 0.12 45.82 33.10
C LEU A 240 -1.03 45.16 32.29
N PRO A 241 -2.26 45.03 32.83
CA PRO A 241 -2.69 44.10 33.86
C PRO A 241 -3.70 43.05 33.33
N LEU A 242 -3.82 41.93 34.06
CA LEU A 242 -4.84 40.89 33.87
C LEU A 242 -6.27 41.46 33.76
N THR A 243 -6.97 41.24 32.64
CA THR A 243 -8.45 41.13 32.64
C THR A 243 -9.01 40.34 31.45
N MET A 244 -9.85 39.37 31.83
CA MET A 244 -11.10 38.93 31.16
C MET A 244 -11.02 38.06 29.88
N THR A 245 -11.35 36.78 30.11
CA THR A 245 -11.93 35.79 29.21
C THR A 245 -12.91 36.37 28.17
N ARG A 246 -12.79 35.93 26.91
CA ARG A 246 -13.89 36.02 25.93
C ARG A 246 -14.11 34.71 25.19
N HIS A 247 -15.20 34.03 25.54
CA HIS A 247 -15.81 32.96 24.74
C HIS A 247 -16.31 33.54 23.40
N GLY A 248 -16.03 32.85 22.30
CA GLY A 248 -16.51 33.20 20.95
C GLY A 248 -17.18 32.00 20.29
N LYS A 249 -18.47 32.16 19.98
CA LYS A 249 -19.45 31.18 19.49
C LYS A 249 -19.13 30.58 18.11
N VAL A 250 -19.59 29.34 17.95
CA VAL A 250 -19.83 28.65 16.67
C VAL A 250 -21.00 29.32 15.94
N GLN A 251 -20.83 29.57 14.64
CA GLN A 251 -21.92 29.65 13.66
C GLN A 251 -21.82 28.44 12.74
#